data_AF-A0A554IZV4-F1
#
_entry.id   AF-A0A554IZV4-F1
#
_cell.length_a   1.000
_cell.length_b   1.000
_cell.length_c   1.000
_cell.angle_alpha   90.00
_cell.angle_beta   90.00
_cell.angle_gamma   90.00
#
_symmetry.space_group_name_H-M   'P 1'
#
loop_
_entity.id
_entity.type
_entity.pdbx_description
1 polymer ?
#
loop_
_entity_poly.entity_id
_entity_poly.type
_entity_poly.pdbx_seq_one_letter_code
_entity_poly.pdbx_strand_id
1 'polypeptide(L)'
;MAHRRYTRPSSSGFGTSPRDATHPLRRLLSLHRGRVIRWGLIATIGALIVAAISVVVVARDLPRPGVLTERAMKESTKIYDKTGTTLLYEIGEIHRTRVKLADISPHMKNATIATEDREFYRHSGISFRGILRAVFRARPGQR
;
A
#
# COMPACT_ATOMS: atom_id res chain seq x y z
N MET A 1 -9.29 8.94 104.06
CA MET A 1 -10.30 9.02 102.97
C MET A 1 -9.70 9.79 101.80
N ALA A 2 -9.31 9.09 100.73
CA ALA A 2 -8.93 9.68 99.46
C ALA A 2 -9.29 8.68 98.35
N HIS A 3 -10.40 8.93 97.66
CA HIS A 3 -10.90 8.10 96.57
C HIS A 3 -10.07 8.34 95.30
N ARG A 4 -9.21 7.38 94.94
CA ARG A 4 -8.55 7.36 93.62
C ARG A 4 -9.53 6.77 92.60
N ARG A 5 -10.07 7.64 91.76
CA ARG A 5 -10.98 7.26 90.66
C ARG A 5 -10.21 6.55 89.55
N TYR A 6 -10.71 5.38 89.19
CA TYR A 6 -10.37 4.60 88.01
C TYR A 6 -10.92 5.29 86.76
N THR A 7 -10.08 5.50 85.75
CA THR A 7 -10.51 5.88 84.41
C THR A 7 -9.86 4.95 83.37
N ARG A 8 -10.68 4.13 82.72
CA ARG A 8 -10.38 3.54 81.41
C ARG A 8 -11.01 4.42 80.34
N PRO A 9 -10.35 4.56 79.19
CA PRO A 9 -11.03 4.54 77.89
C PRO A 9 -10.47 3.37 77.07
N SER A 10 -11.30 2.44 76.59
CA SER A 10 -12.19 2.55 75.43
C SER A 10 -11.53 1.90 74.19
N SER A 11 -12.04 0.73 73.84
CA SER A 11 -11.74 -0.06 72.66
C SER A 11 -12.53 0.44 71.45
N SER A 12 -11.87 0.79 70.34
CA SER A 12 -12.40 0.68 68.97
C SER A 12 -11.44 1.31 67.95
N GLY A 13 -11.17 0.64 66.84
CA GLY A 13 -10.59 1.27 65.64
C GLY A 13 -9.56 0.38 64.95
N PHE A 14 -10.00 -0.70 64.30
CA PHE A 14 -10.04 -0.79 62.84
C PHE A 14 -8.65 -0.76 62.18
N GLY A 15 -8.22 -1.93 61.73
CA GLY A 15 -7.07 -2.04 60.85
C GLY A 15 -7.30 -1.24 59.57
N THR A 16 -6.32 -0.44 59.20
CA THR A 16 -6.10 -0.09 57.80
C THR A 16 -4.65 -0.41 57.50
N SER A 17 -4.46 -1.39 56.63
CA SER A 17 -3.21 -1.62 55.95
C SER A 17 -3.24 -0.75 54.70
N PRO A 18 -2.35 0.23 54.51
CA PRO A 18 -2.13 0.81 53.20
C PRO A 18 -1.00 0.05 52.52
N ARG A 19 -1.37 -1.02 51.82
CA ARG A 19 -0.66 -1.45 50.61
C ARG A 19 -0.76 -0.31 49.60
N ASP A 20 0.12 0.69 49.67
CA ASP A 20 0.26 1.70 48.61
C ASP A 20 1.71 2.19 48.51
N ALA A 21 2.64 1.25 48.42
CA ALA A 21 3.93 1.51 47.78
C ALA A 21 3.70 1.56 46.26
N THR A 22 3.05 2.62 45.78
CA THR A 22 2.99 2.89 44.34
C THR A 22 4.41 3.24 43.87
N HIS A 23 5.08 2.25 43.27
CA HIS A 23 6.45 2.37 42.76
C HIS A 23 6.63 3.64 41.91
N PRO A 24 7.47 4.61 42.31
CA PRO A 24 7.69 5.84 41.56
C PRO A 24 8.30 5.59 40.16
N LEU A 25 8.95 4.44 39.99
CA LEU A 25 9.59 4.01 38.74
C LEU A 25 8.59 3.67 37.62
N ARG A 26 7.36 3.25 37.96
CA ARG A 26 6.32 2.98 36.94
C ARG A 26 5.78 4.27 36.29
N ARG A 27 5.82 5.39 37.01
CA ARG A 27 5.33 6.70 36.56
C ARG A 27 6.31 7.41 35.63
N LEU A 28 7.61 7.11 35.74
CA LEU A 28 8.66 7.69 34.90
C LEU A 28 8.66 7.08 33.48
N LEU A 29 8.38 5.77 33.37
CA LEU A 29 8.29 5.05 32.09
C LEU A 29 7.05 5.42 31.25
N SER A 30 5.98 5.95 31.85
CA SER A 30 4.76 6.35 31.14
C SER A 30 4.83 7.73 30.48
N LEU A 31 5.77 8.58 30.88
CA LEU A 31 5.89 9.97 30.37
C LEU A 31 6.42 10.04 28.93
N HIS A 32 7.18 9.02 28.50
CA HIS A 32 7.75 8.97 27.15
C HIS A 32 6.79 8.28 26.17
N ARG A 33 5.88 7.46 26.68
CA ARG A 33 4.94 6.66 25.89
C ARG A 33 3.95 7.53 25.12
N GLY A 34 3.38 8.56 25.76
CA GLY A 34 2.47 9.51 25.08
C GLY A 34 3.18 10.36 24.01
N ARG A 35 4.44 10.72 24.24
CA ARG A 35 5.25 11.49 23.28
C ARG A 35 5.58 10.66 22.05
N VAL A 36 5.99 9.40 22.23
CA VAL A 36 6.26 8.46 21.14
C VAL A 36 4.99 8.19 20.32
N ILE A 37 3.84 7.97 20.98
CA ILE A 37 2.56 7.78 20.29
C ILE A 37 2.18 9.03 19.48
N ARG A 38 2.32 10.23 20.06
CA ARG A 38 2.02 11.49 19.37
C ARG A 38 2.90 11.70 18.13
N TRP A 39 4.21 11.47 18.25
CA TRP A 39 5.13 11.58 17.12
C TRP A 39 4.89 10.50 16.06
N GLY A 40 4.56 9.27 16.48
CA GLY A 40 4.17 8.19 15.57
C GLY A 40 2.91 8.52 14.77
N LEU A 41 1.89 9.11 15.41
CA LEU A 41 0.68 9.59 14.73
C LEU A 41 0.99 10.71 13.73
N ILE A 42 1.79 11.70 14.12
CA ILE A 42 2.20 12.80 13.23
C ILE A 42 2.97 12.26 12.02
N ALA A 43 3.91 11.34 12.23
CA ALA A 43 4.66 10.71 11.14
C ALA A 43 3.75 9.92 10.20
N THR A 44 2.79 9.17 10.75
CA THR A 44 1.82 8.40 9.95
C THR A 44 0.94 9.31 9.10
N ILE A 45 0.39 10.37 9.68
CA ILE A 45 -0.42 11.36 8.96
C ILE A 45 0.42 12.03 7.87
N GLY A 46 1.65 12.45 8.20
CA GLY A 46 2.58 13.01 7.23
C GLY A 46 2.85 12.08 6.04
N ALA A 47 3.10 10.80 6.31
CA ALA A 47 3.32 9.80 5.26
C ALA A 47 2.08 9.60 4.36
N LEU A 48 0.88 9.58 4.95
CA LEU A 48 -0.36 9.49 4.17
C LEU A 48 -0.60 10.72 3.29
N ILE A 49 -0.29 11.92 3.80
CA ILE A 49 -0.38 13.16 3.02
C ILE A 49 0.59 13.11 1.84
N VAL A 50 1.85 12.73 2.08
CA VAL A 50 2.86 12.60 1.01
C VAL A 50 2.44 11.57 -0.04
N ALA A 51 1.92 10.42 0.39
CA ALA A 51 1.42 9.39 -0.52
C ALA A 51 0.24 9.90 -1.36
N ALA A 52 -0.73 10.59 -0.74
CA ALA A 52 -1.88 11.16 -1.44
C ALA A 52 -1.46 12.23 -2.45
N ILE A 53 -0.55 13.14 -2.08
CA ILE A 53 0.00 14.15 -2.98
C ILE A 53 0.72 13.48 -4.15
N SER A 54 1.52 12.44 -3.88
CA SER A 54 2.26 11.69 -4.91
C SER A 54 1.30 11.06 -5.92
N VAL A 55 0.20 10.45 -5.44
CA VAL A 55 -0.86 9.92 -6.32
C VAL A 55 -1.45 11.02 -7.19
N VAL A 56 -1.79 12.18 -6.62
CA VAL A 56 -2.35 13.30 -7.39
C VAL A 56 -1.36 13.82 -8.43
N VAL A 57 -0.10 14.03 -8.05
CA VAL A 57 0.96 14.52 -8.95
C VAL A 57 1.14 13.57 -10.12
N VAL A 58 1.32 12.27 -9.85
CA VAL A 58 1.46 11.26 -10.89
C VAL A 58 0.22 11.23 -11.77
N ALA A 59 -0.98 11.20 -11.18
CA ALA A 59 -2.24 11.12 -11.92
C ALA A 59 -2.52 12.31 -12.85
N ARG A 60 -1.95 13.50 -12.57
CA ARG A 60 -2.13 14.70 -13.41
C ARG A 60 -1.50 14.55 -14.80
N ASP A 61 -0.42 13.78 -14.89
CA ASP A 61 0.33 13.58 -16.14
C ASP A 61 -0.20 12.38 -16.95
N LEU A 62 -1.15 11.60 -16.39
CA LEU A 62 -1.73 10.50 -17.14
C LEU A 62 -2.71 11.02 -18.21
N PRO A 63 -2.63 10.51 -19.45
CA PRO A 63 -3.64 10.78 -20.44
C PRO A 63 -5.00 10.28 -19.95
N ARG A 64 -6.07 10.99 -20.34
CA ARG A 64 -7.44 10.56 -20.03
C ARG A 64 -7.67 9.15 -20.58
N PRO A 65 -8.38 8.26 -19.88
CA PRO A 65 -8.56 6.86 -20.31
C PRO A 65 -9.09 6.71 -21.75
N GLY A 66 -9.99 7.59 -22.20
CA GLY A 66 -10.54 7.56 -23.57
C GLY A 66 -9.51 7.83 -24.67
N VAL A 67 -8.43 8.57 -24.38
CA VAL A 67 -7.38 8.89 -25.34
C VAL A 67 -6.59 7.64 -25.73
N LEU A 68 -6.55 6.60 -24.89
CA LEU A 68 -5.90 5.33 -25.25
C LEU A 68 -6.64 4.60 -26.39
N THR A 69 -7.95 4.82 -26.49
CA THR A 69 -8.80 4.28 -27.56
C THR A 69 -8.74 5.15 -28.81
N GLU A 70 -8.70 6.48 -28.63
CA GLU A 70 -8.66 7.47 -29.71
C GLU A 70 -7.28 7.70 -30.33
N ARG A 71 -6.19 7.32 -29.62
CA ARG A 71 -4.88 7.27 -30.24
C ARG A 71 -4.97 6.24 -31.34
N ALA A 72 -5.08 6.71 -32.58
CA ALA A 72 -4.84 5.91 -33.76
C ALA A 72 -3.46 5.28 -33.57
N MET A 73 -3.45 4.02 -33.12
CA MET A 73 -2.21 3.27 -33.00
C MET A 73 -1.61 3.30 -34.39
N LYS A 74 -0.37 3.79 -34.52
CA LYS A 74 0.33 3.73 -35.80
C LYS A 74 0.35 2.27 -36.24
N GLU A 75 -0.32 1.99 -37.35
CA GLU A 75 -0.35 0.70 -38.03
C GLU A 75 0.42 0.87 -39.33
N SER A 76 0.98 -0.23 -39.82
CA SER A 76 1.64 -0.30 -41.12
C SER A 76 0.63 -0.30 -42.26
N THR A 77 0.96 0.31 -43.38
CA THR A 77 0.18 0.20 -44.62
C THR A 77 0.45 -1.16 -45.28
N LYS A 78 -0.60 -1.92 -45.58
CA LYS A 78 -0.50 -3.24 -46.22
C LYS A 78 -1.04 -3.22 -47.64
N ILE A 79 -0.25 -3.70 -48.59
CA ILE A 79 -0.59 -3.81 -50.02
C ILE A 79 -0.84 -5.28 -50.31
N TYR A 80 -2.04 -5.61 -50.79
CA TYR A 80 -2.46 -6.98 -51.12
C TYR A 80 -2.57 -7.19 -52.62
N ASP A 81 -2.63 -8.44 -53.05
CA ASP A 81 -2.98 -8.81 -54.43
C ASP A 81 -4.43 -8.46 -54.78
N LYS A 82 -4.82 -8.69 -56.04
CA LYS A 82 -6.19 -8.42 -56.53
C LYS A 82 -7.29 -9.19 -55.80
N THR A 83 -6.95 -10.28 -55.10
CA THR A 83 -7.90 -11.09 -54.32
C THR A 83 -8.06 -10.57 -52.90
N GLY A 84 -7.13 -9.72 -52.44
CA GLY A 84 -7.08 -9.22 -51.07
C GLY A 84 -6.50 -10.21 -50.06
N THR A 85 -6.05 -11.39 -50.51
CA THR A 85 -5.65 -12.49 -49.63
C THR A 85 -4.13 -12.53 -49.41
N THR A 86 -3.35 -12.34 -50.46
CA THR A 86 -1.90 -12.40 -50.39
C THR A 86 -1.32 -11.02 -50.09
N LEU A 87 -0.60 -10.90 -48.99
CA LEU A 87 0.16 -9.67 -48.67
C LEU A 87 1.37 -9.58 -49.60
N LEU A 88 1.45 -8.51 -50.38
CA LEU A 88 2.55 -8.25 -51.31
C LEU A 88 3.63 -7.37 -50.67
N TYR A 89 3.22 -6.36 -49.90
CA TYR A 89 4.15 -5.44 -49.27
C TYR A 89 3.57 -4.79 -48.02
N GLU A 90 4.41 -4.43 -47.07
CA GLU A 90 4.04 -3.72 -45.85
C GLU A 90 4.97 -2.51 -45.65
N ILE A 91 4.40 -1.31 -45.54
CA ILE A 91 5.13 -0.03 -45.46
C ILE A 91 4.83 0.64 -44.13
N GLY A 92 5.88 0.99 -43.39
CA GLY A 92 5.78 1.80 -42.18
C GLY A 92 6.97 1.57 -41.26
N GLU A 93 7.21 2.52 -40.36
CA GLU A 93 8.23 2.37 -39.31
C GLU A 93 7.86 1.29 -38.27
N ILE A 94 6.56 1.02 -38.13
CA ILE A 94 6.02 0.10 -37.13
C ILE A 94 5.14 -0.93 -37.84
N HIS A 95 5.58 -2.18 -37.79
CA HIS A 95 4.84 -3.35 -38.26
C HIS A 95 3.86 -3.82 -37.19
N ARG A 96 2.62 -3.30 -37.23
CA ARG A 96 1.57 -3.63 -36.26
C ARG A 96 0.29 -4.02 -36.97
N THR A 97 -0.31 -5.12 -36.52
CA THR A 97 -1.64 -5.57 -36.94
C THR A 97 -2.58 -5.57 -35.75
N ARG A 98 -3.72 -4.88 -35.86
CA ARG A 98 -4.77 -4.95 -34.86
C ARG A 98 -5.57 -6.23 -35.03
N VAL A 99 -5.65 -7.02 -33.97
CA VAL A 99 -6.43 -8.27 -33.90
C VAL A 99 -7.36 -8.23 -32.70
N LYS A 100 -8.53 -8.90 -32.79
CA LYS A 100 -9.42 -9.01 -31.62
C LYS A 100 -8.84 -10.02 -30.65
N LEU A 101 -9.04 -9.81 -29.35
CA LEU A 101 -8.57 -10.73 -28.31
C LEU A 101 -9.14 -12.16 -28.45
N ALA A 102 -10.32 -12.28 -29.08
CA ALA A 102 -10.96 -13.56 -29.40
C ALA A 102 -10.20 -14.35 -30.47
N ASP A 103 -9.51 -13.66 -31.39
CA ASP A 103 -8.75 -14.28 -32.48
C ASP A 103 -7.37 -14.79 -32.00
N ILE A 104 -6.99 -14.44 -30.76
CA ILE A 104 -5.73 -14.85 -30.15
C ILE A 104 -5.89 -16.23 -29.48
N SER A 105 -4.99 -17.15 -29.82
CA SER A 105 -4.90 -18.49 -29.21
C SER A 105 -4.88 -18.41 -27.68
N PRO A 106 -5.65 -19.27 -26.97
CA PRO A 106 -5.60 -19.36 -25.51
C PRO A 106 -4.19 -19.62 -24.97
N HIS A 107 -3.38 -20.41 -25.68
CA HIS A 107 -2.00 -20.70 -25.28
C HIS A 107 -1.13 -19.45 -25.31
N MET A 108 -1.29 -18.59 -26.32
CA MET A 108 -0.54 -17.34 -26.43
C MET A 108 -0.95 -16.36 -25.32
N LYS A 109 -2.26 -16.23 -25.05
CA LYS A 109 -2.75 -15.42 -23.92
C LYS A 109 -2.16 -15.88 -22.59
N ASN A 110 -2.20 -17.19 -22.33
CA ASN A 110 -1.70 -17.76 -21.09
C ASN A 110 -0.17 -17.64 -20.96
N ALA A 111 0.58 -17.81 -22.06
CA ALA A 111 2.04 -17.68 -22.06
C ALA A 111 2.47 -16.24 -21.73
N THR A 112 1.83 -15.23 -22.34
CA THR A 112 2.08 -13.82 -22.02
C THR A 112 1.76 -13.52 -20.56
N ILE A 113 0.59 -13.97 -20.07
CA ILE A 113 0.21 -13.76 -18.67
C ILE A 113 1.20 -14.44 -17.72
N ALA A 114 1.59 -15.69 -17.99
CA ALA A 114 2.55 -16.39 -17.14
C ALA A 114 3.93 -15.70 -17.07
N THR A 115 4.34 -15.04 -18.16
CA THR A 115 5.64 -14.36 -18.28
C THR A 115 5.62 -12.97 -17.65
N GLU A 116 4.61 -12.17 -17.96
CA GLU A 116 4.51 -10.76 -17.52
C GLU A 116 3.90 -10.64 -16.11
N ASP A 117 2.78 -11.32 -15.88
CA ASP A 117 2.03 -11.21 -14.63
C ASP A 117 1.17 -12.45 -14.36
N ARG A 118 1.78 -13.46 -13.72
CA ARG A 118 1.12 -14.72 -13.38
C ARG A 118 -0.11 -14.57 -12.47
N GLU A 119 -0.26 -13.43 -11.77
CA GLU A 119 -1.39 -13.15 -10.89
C GLU A 119 -2.38 -12.14 -11.50
N PHE A 120 -2.27 -11.86 -12.80
CA PHE A 120 -3.06 -10.86 -13.52
C PHE A 120 -4.56 -10.91 -13.21
N TYR A 121 -5.18 -12.10 -13.29
CA TYR A 121 -6.61 -12.29 -13.02
C TYR A 121 -6.97 -12.35 -11.53
N ARG A 122 -5.99 -12.36 -10.63
CA ARG A 122 -6.20 -12.44 -9.18
C ARG A 122 -6.18 -11.07 -8.51
N HIS A 123 -5.76 -10.01 -9.21
CA HIS A 123 -5.72 -8.65 -8.67
C HIS A 123 -6.37 -7.62 -9.60
N SER A 124 -6.88 -6.54 -9.01
CA SER A 124 -7.57 -5.47 -9.73
C SER A 124 -6.60 -4.42 -10.33
N GLY A 125 -5.47 -4.88 -10.87
CA GLY A 125 -4.45 -4.03 -11.50
C GLY A 125 -3.34 -3.52 -10.57
N ILE A 126 -3.44 -3.77 -9.26
CA ILE A 126 -2.38 -3.43 -8.29
C ILE A 126 -1.98 -4.69 -7.51
N SER A 127 -0.71 -5.08 -7.63
CA SER A 127 -0.12 -6.18 -6.87
C SER A 127 0.67 -5.66 -5.67
N PHE A 128 0.07 -5.64 -4.48
CA PHE A 128 0.76 -5.25 -3.23
C PHE A 128 2.01 -6.08 -2.97
N ARG A 129 1.94 -7.40 -3.22
CA ARG A 129 3.08 -8.31 -3.10
C ARG A 129 4.18 -7.96 -4.09
N GLY A 130 3.82 -7.61 -5.32
CA GLY A 130 4.75 -7.14 -6.35
C GLY A 130 5.47 -5.85 -5.93
N ILE A 131 4.70 -4.87 -5.42
CA ILE A 131 5.23 -3.60 -4.92
C ILE A 131 6.21 -3.82 -3.76
N LEU A 132 5.82 -4.59 -2.75
CA LEU A 132 6.69 -4.90 -1.61
C LEU A 132 7.97 -5.61 -2.09
N ARG A 133 7.86 -6.60 -2.97
CA ARG A 133 9.02 -7.27 -3.56
C ARG A 133 9.94 -6.31 -4.30
N ALA A 134 9.37 -5.38 -5.07
CA ALA A 134 10.13 -4.37 -5.79
C ALA A 134 10.88 -3.45 -4.82
N VAL A 135 10.26 -3.01 -3.73
CA VAL A 135 10.92 -2.20 -2.69
C VAL A 135 12.10 -2.94 -2.05
N PHE A 136 11.95 -4.21 -1.70
CA PHE A 136 13.04 -5.00 -1.11
C PHE A 136 14.15 -5.38 -2.11
N ARG A 137 13.81 -5.51 -3.39
CA ARG A 137 14.78 -5.86 -4.45
C ARG A 137 15.40 -4.63 -5.11
N ALA A 138 14.81 -3.45 -4.94
CA ALA A 138 15.36 -2.19 -5.42
C ALA A 138 16.72 -1.96 -4.75
N ARG A 139 17.78 -2.27 -5.49
CA ARG A 139 19.14 -1.85 -5.15
C ARG A 139 19.34 -0.47 -5.76
N PRO A 140 19.42 0.59 -4.95
CA PRO A 140 19.81 1.89 -5.48
C PRO A 140 21.25 1.76 -6.00
N GLY A 141 21.46 1.83 -7.31
CA GLY A 141 22.81 1.93 -7.90
C GLY A 141 23.22 0.95 -8.99
N GLN A 142 22.32 0.14 -9.58
CA GLN A 142 22.63 -0.56 -10.83
C GLN A 142 21.73 -0.04 -11.96
N ARG A 143 22.23 0.98 -12.66
CA ARG A 143 21.87 1.31 -14.03
C ARG A 143 23.14 1.26 -14.86
#